data_AF-A0A258N1A8-F1
#
_entry.id   AF-A0A258N1A8-F1
#
_cell.length_a   1.000
_cell.length_b   1.000
_cell.length_c   1.000
_cell.angle_alpha   90.00
_cell.angle_beta   90.00
_cell.angle_gamma   90.00
#
_symmetry.space_group_name_H-M   'P 1'
#
loop_
_entity.id
_entity.type
_entity.pdbx_description
1 polymer ?
#
loop_
_entity_poly.entity_id
_entity_poly.type
_entity_poly.pdbx_seq_one_letter_code
_entity_poly.pdbx_strand_id
1 'polypeptide(L)'
;MLYAAWPVSPLFFLVFIAFCPLLYLAENCSKKSHFFWLVFLTLLTWNGSTTWWIWNSTDIGSIAAIIANSLLMCIPWVGYFAMRKKMGKGLGYLSLISFWMLFEYIHLNWQLSWPWLTIGNVFASHPEWVQWYEYTGVSGGTLWVLLTNILVWEMILAIKQQAGFGRIVLKFLPILLIPLALSFYNLFYFIDKGFNKPLYKNVVMVQPNIDPYQKFDQSSA
;
A
#
# COMPACT_ATOMS: atom_id res chain seq x y z
N MET A 1 6.43 -10.90 -0.69
CA MET A 1 6.19 -9.92 -1.77
C MET A 1 5.87 -8.55 -1.22
N LEU A 2 4.84 -8.40 -0.36
CA LEU A 2 4.50 -7.10 0.25
C LEU A 2 5.67 -6.45 1.00
N TYR A 3 6.41 -7.20 1.83
CA TYR A 3 7.62 -6.70 2.48
C TYR A 3 8.72 -6.31 1.48
N ALA A 4 8.97 -7.16 0.48
CA ALA A 4 9.97 -6.89 -0.55
C ALA A 4 9.61 -5.68 -1.42
N ALA A 5 8.33 -5.31 -1.53
CA ALA A 5 7.92 -4.10 -2.21
C ALA A 5 8.05 -2.84 -1.33
N TRP A 6 8.22 -3.00 -0.02
CA TRP A 6 8.16 -1.90 0.94
C TRP A 6 9.48 -1.10 0.95
N PRO A 7 9.43 0.24 1.08
CA PRO A 7 10.63 1.06 1.22
C PRO A 7 11.55 0.58 2.36
N VAL A 8 12.88 0.59 2.22
CA VAL A 8 13.74 1.14 1.12
C VAL A 8 14.10 0.10 0.04
N SER A 9 13.28 -0.94 -0.14
CA SER A 9 13.57 -1.98 -1.13
C SER A 9 13.48 -1.48 -2.58
N PRO A 10 14.40 -1.89 -3.47
CA PRO A 10 14.32 -1.58 -4.90
C PRO A 10 13.22 -2.36 -5.64
N LEU A 11 12.58 -3.33 -5.00
CA LEU A 11 11.59 -4.23 -5.63
C LEU A 11 10.14 -3.72 -5.49
N PHE A 12 9.95 -2.39 -5.46
CA PHE A 12 8.63 -1.76 -5.25
C PHE A 12 7.56 -2.22 -6.25
N PHE A 13 7.96 -2.54 -7.49
CA PHE A 13 7.06 -3.04 -8.54
C PHE A 13 6.35 -4.35 -8.17
N LEU A 14 6.87 -5.13 -7.21
CA LEU A 14 6.20 -6.34 -6.72
C LEU A 14 4.84 -6.02 -6.09
N VAL A 15 4.59 -4.78 -5.65
CA VAL A 15 3.30 -4.37 -5.09
C VAL A 15 2.14 -4.59 -6.07
N PHE A 16 2.38 -4.46 -7.38
CA PHE A 16 1.35 -4.62 -8.42
C PHE A 16 0.84 -6.04 -8.59
N ILE A 17 1.55 -7.02 -8.01
CA ILE A 17 1.17 -8.44 -8.04
C ILE A 17 1.08 -9.06 -6.64
N ALA A 18 1.40 -8.30 -5.59
CA ALA A 18 1.52 -8.82 -4.23
C ALA A 18 0.19 -9.32 -3.62
N PHE A 19 -0.95 -8.79 -4.07
CA PHE A 19 -2.27 -9.23 -3.62
C PHE A 19 -2.89 -10.33 -4.49
N CYS A 20 -2.29 -10.67 -5.63
CA CYS A 20 -2.76 -11.75 -6.49
C CYS A 20 -2.90 -13.11 -5.77
N PRO A 21 -1.98 -13.52 -4.88
CA PRO A 21 -2.16 -14.74 -4.08
C PRO A 21 -3.41 -14.71 -3.18
N LEU A 22 -3.75 -13.57 -2.59
CA LEU A 22 -4.97 -13.44 -1.78
C LEU A 22 -6.23 -13.49 -2.64
N LEU A 23 -6.20 -12.92 -3.84
CA LEU A 23 -7.29 -13.04 -4.83
C LEU A 23 -7.48 -14.51 -5.25
N TYR A 24 -6.40 -15.24 -5.52
CA TYR A 24 -6.42 -16.67 -5.77
C TYR A 24 -7.05 -17.46 -4.60
N LEU A 25 -6.65 -17.17 -3.37
CA LEU A 25 -7.22 -17.83 -2.19
C LEU A 25 -8.72 -17.56 -2.05
N ALA A 26 -9.19 -16.36 -2.39
CA ALA A 26 -10.61 -16.03 -2.38
C ALA A 26 -11.42 -16.81 -3.43
N GLU A 27 -10.78 -17.32 -4.49
CA GLU A 27 -11.43 -18.18 -5.49
C GLU A 27 -11.53 -19.63 -5.05
N ASN A 28 -10.48 -20.14 -4.40
CA ASN A 28 -10.36 -21.56 -4.08
C ASN A 28 -10.89 -21.91 -2.68
N CYS A 29 -11.04 -20.92 -1.79
CA CYS A 29 -11.54 -21.16 -0.43
C CYS A 29 -13.07 -21.26 -0.38
N SER A 30 -13.58 -22.38 0.14
CA SER A 30 -15.01 -22.57 0.40
C SER A 30 -15.45 -22.02 1.76
N LYS A 31 -14.59 -22.00 2.78
CA LYS A 31 -14.95 -21.55 4.14
C LYS A 31 -14.40 -20.16 4.46
N LYS A 32 -15.26 -19.28 5.01
CA LYS A 32 -14.89 -17.91 5.44
C LYS A 32 -13.79 -17.90 6.50
N SER A 33 -13.87 -18.81 7.48
CA SER A 33 -12.88 -18.92 8.56
C SER A 33 -11.49 -19.28 8.03
N HIS A 34 -11.41 -20.24 7.09
CA HIS A 34 -10.13 -20.63 6.49
C HIS A 34 -9.51 -19.48 5.69
N PHE A 35 -10.32 -18.77 4.89
CA PHE A 35 -9.87 -17.59 4.17
C PHE A 35 -9.37 -16.48 5.12
N PHE A 36 -10.11 -16.21 6.21
CA PHE A 36 -9.71 -15.23 7.21
C PHE A 36 -8.34 -15.53 7.82
N TRP A 37 -8.08 -16.78 8.23
CA TRP A 37 -6.80 -17.15 8.84
C TRP A 37 -5.62 -17.01 7.86
N LEU A 38 -5.81 -17.36 6.58
CA LEU A 38 -4.77 -17.18 5.57
C LEU A 38 -4.47 -15.70 5.29
N VAL A 39 -5.53 -14.88 5.19
CA VAL A 39 -5.39 -13.42 5.06
C VAL A 39 -4.69 -12.85 6.29
N PHE A 40 -5.11 -13.24 7.49
CA PHE A 40 -4.51 -12.78 8.74
C PHE A 40 -3.03 -13.13 8.81
N LEU A 41 -2.63 -14.36 8.49
CA LEU A 41 -1.21 -14.74 8.47
C LEU A 41 -0.42 -13.93 7.43
N THR A 42 -1.00 -13.68 6.25
CA THR A 42 -0.35 -12.87 5.21
C THR A 42 -0.15 -11.42 5.66
N LEU A 43 -1.17 -10.83 6.30
CA LEU A 43 -1.09 -9.44 6.78
C LEU A 43 -0.22 -9.31 8.03
N LEU A 44 -0.23 -10.32 8.91
CA LEU A 44 0.61 -10.38 10.10
C LEU A 44 2.08 -10.49 9.72
N THR A 45 2.41 -11.35 8.76
CA THR A 45 3.78 -11.46 8.25
C THR A 45 4.22 -10.18 7.57
N TRP A 46 3.35 -9.52 6.81
CA TRP A 46 3.64 -8.21 6.22
C TRP A 46 3.88 -7.15 7.30
N ASN A 47 2.94 -6.95 8.23
CA ASN A 47 3.05 -5.99 9.32
C ASN A 47 4.33 -6.23 10.13
N GLY A 48 4.51 -7.46 10.63
CA GLY A 48 5.66 -7.82 11.44
C GLY A 48 6.99 -7.59 10.73
N SER A 49 7.09 -7.93 9.45
CA SER A 49 8.33 -7.70 8.69
C SER A 49 8.58 -6.22 8.35
N THR A 50 7.54 -5.41 8.16
CA THR A 50 7.70 -3.98 7.84
C THR A 50 7.89 -3.07 9.05
N THR A 51 7.32 -3.43 10.20
CA THR A 51 7.28 -2.58 11.40
C THR A 51 7.94 -3.24 12.61
N TRP A 52 8.85 -4.20 12.40
CA TRP A 52 9.57 -4.87 13.49
C TRP A 52 10.38 -3.90 14.36
N TRP A 53 10.88 -2.82 13.78
CA TRP A 53 11.78 -1.86 14.43
C TRP A 53 11.12 -1.13 15.61
N ILE A 54 9.78 -1.12 15.69
CA ILE A 54 9.02 -0.48 16.77
C ILE A 54 9.25 -1.19 18.10
N TRP A 55 9.67 -2.46 18.06
CA TRP A 55 10.11 -3.20 19.24
C TRP A 55 11.13 -2.43 20.08
N ASN A 56 12.01 -1.66 19.44
CA ASN A 56 13.03 -0.86 20.13
C ASN A 56 12.45 0.28 20.97
N SER A 57 11.18 0.66 20.75
CA SER A 57 10.48 1.69 21.52
C SER A 57 9.65 1.10 22.67
N THR A 58 8.90 0.03 22.41
CA THR A 58 8.05 -0.63 23.42
C THR A 58 7.83 -2.08 23.01
N ASP A 59 8.17 -3.03 23.85
CA ASP A 59 8.11 -4.47 23.57
C ASP A 59 6.67 -4.97 23.37
N ILE A 60 5.88 -5.04 24.44
CA ILE A 60 4.52 -5.61 24.45
C ILE A 60 3.57 -4.76 23.60
N GLY A 61 3.75 -3.43 23.63
CA GLY A 61 3.00 -2.49 22.80
C GLY A 61 3.18 -2.75 21.30
N SER A 62 4.40 -3.09 20.86
CA SER A 62 4.67 -3.40 19.46
C SER A 62 3.98 -4.67 18.99
N ILE A 63 4.05 -5.75 19.79
CA ILE A 63 3.37 -7.01 19.44
C ILE A 63 1.87 -6.78 19.32
N ALA A 64 1.28 -6.11 20.32
CA ALA A 64 -0.15 -5.81 20.34
C ALA A 64 -0.57 -4.96 19.14
N ALA A 65 0.20 -3.92 18.80
CA ALA A 65 -0.07 -3.06 17.65
C ALA A 65 0.00 -3.81 16.31
N ILE A 66 1.04 -4.63 16.12
CA ILE A 66 1.20 -5.45 14.91
C ILE A 66 0.03 -6.42 14.73
N ILE A 67 -0.37 -7.11 15.80
CA ILE A 67 -1.51 -8.05 15.76
C ILE A 67 -2.82 -7.29 15.51
N ALA A 68 -3.07 -6.21 16.25
CA ALA A 68 -4.29 -5.43 16.13
C ALA A 68 -4.44 -4.83 14.72
N ASN A 69 -3.39 -4.21 14.18
CA ASN A 69 -3.43 -3.64 12.83
C ASN A 69 -3.66 -4.73 11.78
N SER A 70 -3.00 -5.89 11.92
CA SER A 70 -3.21 -7.03 11.02
C SER A 70 -4.64 -7.56 11.07
N LEU A 71 -5.27 -7.61 12.25
CA LEU A 71 -6.67 -8.01 12.41
C LEU A 71 -7.62 -7.00 11.74
N LEU A 72 -7.38 -5.70 11.91
CA LEU A 72 -8.21 -4.66 11.30
C LEU A 72 -8.10 -4.68 9.77
N MET A 73 -6.89 -4.92 9.23
CA MET A 73 -6.66 -5.09 7.79
C MET A 73 -7.35 -6.33 7.19
N CYS A 74 -7.75 -7.30 8.01
CA CYS A 74 -8.56 -8.44 7.52
C CYS A 74 -9.99 -8.02 7.16
N ILE A 75 -10.53 -6.94 7.74
CA ILE A 75 -11.93 -6.54 7.57
C ILE A 75 -12.28 -6.31 6.09
N PRO A 76 -11.51 -5.53 5.29
CA PRO A 76 -11.78 -5.37 3.86
C PRO A 76 -11.78 -6.69 3.08
N TRP A 77 -10.83 -7.59 3.37
CA TRP A 77 -10.73 -8.89 2.70
C TRP A 77 -11.89 -9.82 3.03
N VAL A 78 -12.31 -9.85 4.29
CA VAL A 78 -13.49 -10.62 4.70
C VAL A 78 -14.76 -10.07 4.05
N GLY A 79 -14.88 -8.74 3.98
CA GLY A 79 -15.97 -8.06 3.27
C GLY A 79 -15.98 -8.40 1.78
N TYR A 80 -14.82 -8.38 1.12
CA TYR A 80 -14.62 -8.84 -0.25
C TYR A 80 -15.12 -10.27 -0.46
N PHE A 81 -14.67 -11.21 0.38
CA PHE A 81 -15.04 -12.61 0.26
C PHE A 81 -16.55 -12.83 0.41
N ALA A 82 -17.19 -12.13 1.36
CA ALA A 82 -18.63 -12.21 1.56
C ALA A 82 -19.42 -11.66 0.37
N MET A 83 -19.06 -10.46 -0.12
CA MET A 83 -19.73 -9.81 -1.24
C MET A 83 -19.53 -10.57 -2.54
N ARG A 84 -18.32 -11.08 -2.80
CA ARG A 84 -18.01 -11.91 -3.96
C ARG A 84 -18.90 -13.15 -4.02
N LYS A 85 -19.12 -13.82 -2.89
CA LYS A 85 -19.99 -15.01 -2.81
C LYS A 85 -21.47 -14.70 -2.98
N LYS A 86 -21.93 -13.58 -2.43
CA LYS A 86 -23.35 -13.21 -2.44
C LYS A 86 -23.79 -12.54 -3.75
N MET A 87 -22.94 -11.69 -4.32
CA MET A 87 -23.31 -10.77 -5.41
C MET A 87 -22.41 -10.89 -6.65
N GLY A 88 -21.49 -11.86 -6.65
CA GLY A 88 -20.62 -12.17 -7.78
C GLY A 88 -19.32 -11.37 -7.82
N LYS A 89 -18.50 -11.71 -8.81
CA LYS A 89 -17.11 -11.29 -8.93
C LYS A 89 -16.92 -9.77 -9.04
N GLY A 90 -17.73 -9.10 -9.88
CA GLY A 90 -17.63 -7.67 -10.12
C GLY A 90 -17.90 -6.82 -8.86
N LEU A 91 -19.00 -7.11 -8.16
CA LEU A 91 -19.33 -6.44 -6.90
C LEU A 91 -18.38 -6.82 -5.77
N GLY A 92 -17.80 -8.02 -5.81
CA GLY A 92 -16.65 -8.36 -4.96
C GLY A 92 -15.49 -7.38 -5.16
N TYR A 93 -15.00 -7.21 -6.39
CA TYR A 93 -13.88 -6.28 -6.64
C TYR A 93 -14.17 -4.85 -6.21
N LEU A 94 -15.39 -4.35 -6.48
CA LEU A 94 -15.81 -3.05 -6.01
C LEU A 94 -15.80 -2.97 -4.48
N SER A 95 -16.29 -4.00 -3.79
CA SER A 95 -16.30 -4.01 -2.32
C SER A 95 -14.90 -4.09 -1.73
N LEU A 96 -13.96 -4.82 -2.35
CA LEU A 96 -12.56 -4.85 -1.92
C LEU A 96 -11.95 -3.45 -1.95
N ILE A 97 -12.09 -2.75 -3.09
CA ILE A 97 -11.58 -1.39 -3.28
C ILE A 97 -12.22 -0.46 -2.26
N SER A 98 -13.56 -0.41 -2.21
CA SER A 98 -14.27 0.50 -1.31
C SER A 98 -13.97 0.25 0.16
N PHE A 99 -13.94 -1.01 0.61
CA PHE A 99 -13.64 -1.32 2.00
C PHE A 99 -12.18 -1.04 2.35
N TRP A 100 -11.24 -1.29 1.45
CA TRP A 100 -9.84 -0.99 1.72
C TRP A 100 -9.58 0.51 1.79
N MET A 101 -10.13 1.28 0.84
CA MET A 101 -10.02 2.74 0.84
C MET A 101 -10.68 3.36 2.08
N LEU A 102 -11.85 2.86 2.49
CA LEU A 102 -12.51 3.29 3.72
C LEU A 102 -11.67 2.92 4.97
N PHE A 103 -11.10 1.73 4.98
CA PHE A 103 -10.21 1.28 6.06
C PHE A 103 -9.01 2.22 6.22
N GLU A 104 -8.31 2.56 5.13
CA GLU A 104 -7.17 3.47 5.16
C GLU A 104 -7.58 4.88 5.59
N TYR A 105 -8.72 5.38 5.11
CA TYR A 105 -9.24 6.67 5.53
C TYR A 105 -9.55 6.71 7.03
N ILE A 106 -10.17 5.67 7.58
CA ILE A 106 -10.42 5.57 9.03
C ILE A 106 -9.09 5.47 9.80
N HIS A 107 -8.15 4.65 9.31
CA HIS A 107 -6.84 4.48 9.94
C HIS A 107 -5.98 5.74 9.92
N LEU A 108 -6.25 6.68 9.02
CA LEU A 108 -5.59 7.98 9.00
C LEU A 108 -6.14 8.94 10.06
N ASN A 109 -7.43 8.84 10.40
CA ASN A 109 -8.14 9.83 11.22
C ASN A 109 -8.44 9.37 12.66
N TRP A 110 -8.15 8.11 13.00
CA TRP A 110 -8.43 7.57 14.33
C TRP A 110 -7.27 7.82 15.31
N GLN A 111 -7.57 7.92 16.60
CA GLN A 111 -6.64 7.94 17.73
C GLN A 111 -5.65 6.75 17.77
N LEU A 112 -6.04 5.58 17.26
CA LEU A 112 -5.12 4.44 17.09
C LEU A 112 -4.56 4.39 15.65
N SER A 113 -4.33 5.55 15.05
CA SER A 113 -3.91 5.65 13.65
C SER A 113 -2.57 4.96 13.43
N TRP A 114 -2.53 4.11 12.40
CA TRP A 114 -1.32 3.44 11.95
C TRP A 114 -1.14 3.59 10.43
N PRO A 115 -0.90 4.82 9.95
CA PRO A 115 -0.87 5.12 8.52
C PRO A 115 0.40 4.64 7.84
N TRP A 116 1.36 4.06 8.59
CA TRP A 116 2.60 3.53 8.04
C TRP A 116 2.34 2.61 6.86
N LEU A 117 1.40 1.67 7.02
CA LEU A 117 1.12 0.62 6.04
C LEU A 117 -0.01 0.94 5.05
N THR A 118 -0.29 2.23 4.83
CA THR A 118 -1.09 2.69 3.68
C THR A 118 -0.39 2.26 2.39
N ILE A 119 -1.09 1.55 1.50
CA ILE A 119 -0.49 0.91 0.32
C ILE A 119 0.24 1.94 -0.57
N GLY A 120 -0.35 3.13 -0.75
CA GLY A 120 0.26 4.19 -1.54
C GLY A 120 1.64 4.67 -1.06
N ASN A 121 2.04 4.38 0.18
CA ASN A 121 3.37 4.72 0.70
C ASN A 121 4.50 3.87 0.10
N VAL A 122 4.18 2.78 -0.61
CA VAL A 122 5.18 1.95 -1.28
C VAL A 122 6.09 2.75 -2.22
N PHE A 123 5.57 3.83 -2.80
CA PHE A 123 6.30 4.67 -3.75
C PHE A 123 7.11 5.79 -3.08
N ALA A 124 7.27 5.80 -1.75
CA ALA A 124 7.99 6.87 -1.04
C ALA A 124 9.46 7.02 -1.48
N SER A 125 10.11 5.93 -1.89
CA SER A 125 11.47 5.95 -2.44
C SER A 125 11.53 6.32 -3.93
N HIS A 126 10.38 6.44 -4.60
CA HIS A 126 10.23 6.68 -6.03
C HIS A 126 9.21 7.79 -6.32
N PRO A 127 9.39 9.01 -5.78
CA PRO A 127 8.44 10.11 -5.96
C PRO A 127 8.22 10.46 -7.44
N GLU A 128 9.19 10.19 -8.31
CA GLU A 128 9.10 10.42 -9.76
C GLU A 128 7.98 9.62 -10.45
N TRP A 129 7.52 8.51 -9.85
CA TRP A 129 6.42 7.70 -10.39
C TRP A 129 5.04 8.22 -9.98
N VAL A 130 4.99 9.05 -8.95
CA VAL A 130 3.74 9.42 -8.25
C VAL A 130 3.58 10.92 -8.06
N GLN A 131 4.14 11.74 -8.94
CA GLN A 131 3.96 13.20 -8.89
C GLN A 131 2.48 13.61 -8.91
N TRP A 132 1.62 12.83 -9.59
CA TRP A 132 0.16 13.02 -9.58
C TRP A 132 -0.50 12.86 -8.20
N TYR A 133 0.22 12.37 -7.17
CA TYR A 133 -0.24 12.42 -5.78
C TYR A 133 -0.54 13.84 -5.32
N GLU A 134 -0.02 14.87 -5.99
CA GLU A 134 -0.41 16.26 -5.73
C GLU A 134 -1.94 16.48 -5.84
N TYR A 135 -2.63 15.70 -6.69
CA TYR A 135 -4.08 15.84 -6.90
C TYR A 135 -4.91 14.87 -6.05
N THR A 136 -4.43 13.65 -5.85
CA THR A 136 -5.22 12.58 -5.21
C THR A 136 -4.74 12.21 -3.81
N GLY A 137 -3.56 12.68 -3.42
CA GLY A 137 -2.82 12.18 -2.27
C GLY A 137 -2.44 10.70 -2.40
N VAL A 138 -1.93 10.16 -1.28
CA VAL A 138 -1.45 8.78 -1.16
C VAL A 138 -2.55 7.75 -1.42
N SER A 139 -3.81 8.07 -1.08
CA SER A 139 -4.96 7.19 -1.33
C SER A 139 -5.17 6.89 -2.82
N GLY A 140 -4.78 7.81 -3.72
CA GLY A 140 -4.75 7.54 -5.15
C GLY A 140 -3.83 6.37 -5.49
N GLY A 141 -2.64 6.33 -4.87
CA GLY A 141 -1.69 5.23 -5.00
C GLY A 141 -2.23 3.89 -4.56
N THR A 142 -2.92 3.86 -3.43
CA THR A 142 -3.64 2.67 -2.96
C THR A 142 -4.61 2.18 -4.01
N LEU A 143 -5.46 3.07 -4.54
CA LEU A 143 -6.42 2.72 -5.59
C LEU A 143 -5.72 2.16 -6.84
N TRP A 144 -4.62 2.79 -7.26
CA TRP A 144 -3.83 2.36 -8.40
C TRP A 144 -3.27 0.95 -8.22
N VAL A 145 -2.70 0.65 -7.05
CA VAL A 145 -2.18 -0.69 -6.73
C VAL A 145 -3.28 -1.74 -6.68
N LEU A 146 -4.42 -1.45 -6.05
CA LEU A 146 -5.54 -2.40 -5.94
C LEU A 146 -6.13 -2.72 -7.31
N LEU A 147 -6.38 -1.71 -8.14
CA LEU A 147 -6.87 -1.88 -9.51
C LEU A 147 -5.91 -2.72 -10.34
N THR A 148 -4.61 -2.42 -10.25
CA THR A 148 -3.57 -3.15 -10.98
C THR A 148 -3.54 -4.63 -10.56
N ASN A 149 -3.59 -4.94 -9.26
CA ASN A 149 -3.63 -6.32 -8.77
C ASN A 149 -4.88 -7.07 -9.25
N ILE A 150 -6.05 -6.43 -9.23
CA ILE A 150 -7.30 -7.03 -9.71
C ILE A 150 -7.20 -7.35 -11.20
N LEU A 151 -6.68 -6.43 -12.02
CA LEU A 151 -6.55 -6.63 -13.45
C LEU A 151 -5.48 -7.67 -13.80
N VAL A 152 -4.37 -7.73 -13.07
CA VAL A 152 -3.39 -8.82 -13.22
C VAL A 152 -4.05 -10.15 -12.91
N TRP A 153 -4.83 -10.24 -11.84
CA TRP A 153 -5.57 -11.45 -11.52
C TRP A 153 -6.58 -11.83 -12.62
N GLU A 154 -7.32 -10.87 -13.17
CA GLU A 154 -8.20 -11.12 -14.33
C GLU A 154 -7.43 -11.63 -15.55
N MET A 155 -6.25 -11.07 -15.83
CA MET A 155 -5.40 -11.54 -16.93
C MET A 155 -4.95 -12.99 -16.73
N ILE A 156 -4.54 -13.35 -15.51
CA ILE A 156 -4.17 -14.74 -15.16
C ILE A 156 -5.34 -15.69 -15.41
N LEU A 157 -6.55 -15.31 -15.01
CA LEU A 157 -7.75 -16.11 -15.25
C LEU A 157 -8.11 -16.23 -16.73
N ALA A 158 -7.99 -15.15 -17.50
CA ALA A 158 -8.26 -15.15 -18.93
C ALA A 158 -7.29 -16.03 -19.72
N ILE A 159 -6.01 -16.04 -19.33
CA ILE A 159 -5.02 -16.97 -19.90
C ILE A 159 -5.43 -18.42 -19.60
N LYS A 160 -5.80 -18.72 -18.35
CA LYS A 160 -6.22 -20.07 -17.95
C LYS A 160 -7.48 -20.54 -18.70
N GLN A 161 -8.40 -19.62 -18.98
CA GLN A 161 -9.65 -19.89 -19.69
C GLN A 161 -9.53 -19.77 -21.23
N GLN A 162 -8.35 -19.39 -21.74
CA GLN A 162 -8.09 -19.16 -23.17
C GLN A 162 -9.07 -18.18 -23.82
N ALA A 163 -9.58 -17.20 -23.06
CA ALA A 163 -10.61 -16.28 -23.53
C ALA A 163 -10.50 -14.90 -22.88
N GLY A 164 -10.75 -13.84 -23.65
CA GLY A 164 -10.93 -12.48 -23.13
C GLY A 164 -9.65 -11.72 -22.73
N PHE A 165 -8.46 -12.31 -22.92
CA PHE A 165 -7.17 -11.69 -22.55
C PHE A 165 -6.97 -10.30 -23.17
N GLY A 166 -7.17 -10.15 -24.48
CA GLY A 166 -6.98 -8.87 -25.18
C GLY A 166 -7.86 -7.74 -24.63
N ARG A 167 -9.12 -8.04 -24.26
CA ARG A 167 -10.03 -7.04 -23.67
C ARG A 167 -9.57 -6.57 -22.29
N ILE A 168 -8.93 -7.44 -21.52
CA ILE A 168 -8.41 -7.10 -20.19
C ILE A 168 -7.13 -6.28 -20.32
N VAL A 169 -6.24 -6.65 -21.25
CA VAL A 169 -5.03 -5.87 -21.56
C VAL A 169 -5.39 -4.43 -21.97
N LEU A 170 -6.43 -4.25 -22.78
CA LEU A 170 -6.93 -2.91 -23.17
C LEU A 170 -7.42 -2.07 -21.98
N LYS A 171 -7.90 -2.70 -20.89
CA LYS A 171 -8.25 -2.00 -19.64
C LYS A 171 -7.05 -1.78 -18.73
N PHE A 172 -6.12 -2.74 -18.70
CA PHE A 172 -4.92 -2.71 -17.87
C PHE A 172 -3.95 -1.60 -18.29
N LEU A 173 -3.70 -1.49 -19.60
CA LEU A 173 -2.73 -0.56 -20.15
C LEU A 173 -2.97 0.90 -19.75
N PRO A 174 -4.18 1.48 -19.89
CA PRO A 174 -4.42 2.87 -19.47
C PRO A 174 -4.30 3.03 -17.94
N ILE A 175 -4.74 2.06 -17.15
CA ILE A 175 -4.65 2.14 -15.68
C ILE A 175 -3.18 2.14 -15.21
N LEU A 176 -2.30 1.43 -15.91
CA LEU A 176 -0.87 1.45 -15.62
C LEU A 176 -0.17 2.70 -16.18
N LEU A 177 -0.45 3.06 -17.44
CA LEU A 177 0.32 4.08 -18.16
C LEU A 177 -0.14 5.52 -17.90
N ILE A 178 -1.44 5.78 -17.65
CA ILE A 178 -1.93 7.16 -17.46
C ILE A 178 -1.28 7.81 -16.23
N PRO A 179 -1.24 7.17 -15.04
CA PRO A 179 -0.60 7.77 -13.87
C PRO A 179 0.89 8.04 -14.10
N LEU A 180 1.59 7.14 -14.80
CA LEU A 180 2.99 7.33 -15.15
C LEU A 180 3.17 8.50 -16.12
N ALA A 181 2.36 8.56 -17.17
CA ALA A 181 2.42 9.65 -18.15
C ALA A 181 2.17 11.01 -17.50
N LEU A 182 1.20 11.10 -16.59
CA LEU A 182 0.94 12.31 -15.80
C LEU A 182 2.14 12.67 -14.91
N SER A 183 2.73 11.69 -14.23
CA SER A 183 3.90 11.94 -13.39
C SER A 183 5.10 12.48 -14.18
N PHE A 184 5.41 11.84 -15.31
CA PHE A 184 6.52 12.28 -16.16
C PHE A 184 6.23 13.63 -16.81
N TYR A 185 5.00 13.87 -17.26
CA TYR A 185 4.59 15.17 -17.78
C TYR A 185 4.80 16.29 -16.75
N ASN A 186 4.35 16.08 -15.50
CA ASN A 186 4.55 17.06 -14.44
C ASN A 186 6.03 17.26 -14.13
N LEU A 187 6.81 16.18 -14.06
CA LEU A 187 8.26 16.25 -13.85
C LEU A 187 8.96 17.09 -14.93
N PHE A 188 8.67 16.83 -16.21
CA PHE A 188 9.24 17.61 -17.31
C PHE A 188 8.78 19.07 -17.28
N TYR A 189 7.52 19.33 -16.95
CA TYR A 189 7.00 20.69 -16.80
C TYR A 189 7.72 21.47 -15.69
N PHE A 190 7.99 20.86 -14.54
CA PHE A 190 8.73 21.49 -13.45
C PHE A 190 10.20 21.78 -13.80
N ILE A 191 10.83 20.86 -14.53
CA ILE A 191 12.21 21.03 -15.03
C ILE A 191 12.27 22.22 -15.99
N ASP A 192 11.36 22.28 -16.98
CA ASP A 192 11.33 23.33 -18.01
C ASP A 192 11.07 24.72 -17.42
N LYS A 193 10.19 24.81 -16.42
CA LYS A 193 9.92 26.06 -15.67
C LYS A 193 11.07 26.52 -14.77
N GLY A 194 12.16 25.75 -14.68
CA GLY A 194 13.36 26.14 -13.93
C GLY A 194 13.18 26.10 -12.42
N PHE A 195 12.19 25.35 -11.90
CA PHE A 195 12.04 25.12 -10.46
C PHE A 195 13.18 24.28 -9.87
N ASN A 196 13.98 23.63 -10.72
CA ASN A 196 15.23 22.95 -10.33
C ASN A 196 16.42 23.90 -10.13
N LYS A 197 16.25 25.23 -10.27
CA LYS A 197 17.33 26.15 -9.92
C LYS A 197 17.51 26.14 -8.40
N PRO A 198 18.69 25.76 -7.88
CA PRO A 198 18.92 25.81 -6.45
C PRO A 198 18.74 27.26 -5.99
N LEU A 199 17.76 27.48 -5.12
CA LEU A 199 17.70 28.70 -4.33
C LEU A 199 18.94 28.66 -3.42
N TYR A 200 19.94 29.48 -3.73
CA TYR A 200 21.14 29.67 -2.90
C TYR A 200 20.77 30.38 -1.60
N LYS A 201 20.03 29.70 -0.73
CA LYS A 201 19.85 30.08 0.68
C LYS A 201 20.73 29.17 1.50
N ASN A 202 21.66 29.76 2.24
CA ASN A 202 22.45 29.02 3.23
C ASN A 202 21.54 28.63 4.38
N VAL A 203 21.12 27.37 4.40
CA VAL A 203 20.37 26.76 5.50
C VAL A 203 21.35 25.88 6.26
N VAL A 204 21.52 26.14 7.55
CA VAL A 204 22.32 25.30 8.45
C VAL A 204 21.37 24.52 9.35
N MET A 205 21.43 23.19 9.28
CA MET A 205 20.75 22.29 10.21
C MET A 205 21.79 21.66 11.14
N VAL A 206 21.65 21.88 12.45
CA VAL A 206 22.48 21.24 13.47
C VAL A 206 21.64 20.18 14.17
N GLN A 207 22.05 18.92 14.08
CA GLN A 207 21.38 17.80 14.75
C GLN A 207 22.30 17.24 15.83
N PRO A 208 22.20 17.73 17.08
CA PRO A 208 23.00 17.21 18.18
C PRO A 208 22.56 15.77 18.46
N ASN A 209 23.48 14.82 18.36
CA ASN A 209 23.24 13.38 18.58
C ASN A 209 23.12 13.06 20.09
N ILE A 210 22.21 13.75 20.78
CA ILE A 210 21.96 13.58 22.21
C ILE A 210 21.12 12.32 22.42
N ASP A 211 21.51 11.47 23.37
CA ASP A 211 20.79 10.26 23.73
C ASP A 211 19.35 10.60 24.17
N PRO A 212 18.30 9.97 23.58
CA PRO A 212 16.92 10.19 23.97
C PRO A 212 16.62 10.01 25.46
N TYR A 213 17.33 9.11 26.15
CA TYR A 213 17.13 8.85 27.57
C TYR A 213 17.77 9.92 28.47
N GLN A 214 18.80 10.60 27.99
CA GLN A 214 19.53 11.65 28.73
C GLN A 214 19.09 13.06 28.33
N LYS A 215 18.23 13.17 27.31
CA LYS A 215 17.75 14.44 26.75
C LYS A 215 17.07 15.35 27.77
N PHE A 216 16.48 14.78 28.81
CA PHE A 216 15.75 15.52 29.85
C PHE A 216 16.51 15.61 31.19
N ASP A 217 17.73 15.07 31.26
CA ASP A 217 18.57 15.20 32.45
C ASP A 217 19.12 16.62 32.56
N GLN A 218 19.08 17.19 33.77
CA GLN A 218 19.49 18.58 34.02
C GLN A 218 20.99 18.82 33.80
N SER A 219 21.81 17.78 33.70
CA SER A 219 23.25 17.82 33.46
C SER A 219 23.66 17.91 31.99
N SER A 220 22.70 17.97 31.06
CA SER A 220 22.92 17.94 29.61
C SER A 220 22.98 19.34 28.95
N ALA A 221 23.09 20.41 29.75
CA ALA A 221 23.13 21.81 29.30
C ALA A 221 24.53 22.43 29.47
#